data_AF-A0A7C5UTG9-F1
#
_entry.id   AF-A0A7C5UTG9-F1
#
_cell.length_a   1.000
_cell.length_b   1.000
_cell.length_c   1.000
_cell.angle_alpha   90.00
_cell.angle_beta   90.00
_cell.angle_gamma   90.00
#
_symmetry.space_group_name_H-M   'P 1'
#
loop_
_entity.id
_entity.type
_entity.pdbx_description
1 polymer ?
#
loop_
_entity_poly.entity_id
_entity_poly.type
_entity_poly.pdbx_seq_one_letter_code
_entity_poly.pdbx_strand_id
1 'polypeptide(L)'
;MMSKHPIEIPIGRKLSKDEIMDALRLSIIAELDAINLYLQIARSVEDEKIRKVFEDIAREEKTHFGEFLAVLKSMDLEQVKELEIGVKEVKEKTGIVVPNNFSNGSKDIEFNEIKTSEPLTSDEWKYLLSEFTKAADNARKFRHNLPVYKAGRGVDTVPLEYISVADGIEPKERIPIQLKEITVKFALSQKSLDYARNRREMPDISTALQAATSLGFYEDKYIMDRILECKECHYMHLSDWSQPGAAIDDVSKAIAVISNSGIGGPYLLFVSPSRYVKLFKD
;
A
#
# COMPACT_ATOMS: atom_id res chain seq x y z
N MET A 1 40.28 -5.72 -21.26
CA MET A 1 40.29 -6.60 -20.07
C MET A 1 41.14 -5.96 -18.99
N MET A 2 40.52 -5.17 -18.11
CA MET A 2 41.19 -4.70 -16.89
C MET A 2 41.06 -5.76 -15.80
N SER A 3 41.69 -6.92 -16.02
CA SER A 3 41.92 -7.90 -14.97
C SER A 3 43.33 -7.72 -14.40
N LYS A 4 43.47 -6.75 -13.50
CA LYS A 4 44.43 -6.80 -12.40
C LYS A 4 43.64 -6.67 -11.09
N HIS A 5 43.81 -7.69 -10.24
CA HIS A 5 42.98 -8.08 -9.10
C HIS A 5 42.51 -6.90 -8.23
N PRO A 6 41.20 -6.57 -8.21
CA PRO A 6 40.73 -5.42 -7.46
C PRO A 6 40.21 -5.76 -6.05
N ILE A 7 40.52 -6.96 -5.53
CA ILE A 7 40.64 -7.32 -4.11
C ILE A 7 41.48 -8.62 -4.16
N GLU A 8 42.62 -8.68 -3.49
CA GLU A 8 43.20 -9.98 -3.11
C GLU A 8 42.21 -10.58 -2.11
N ILE A 9 41.23 -11.37 -2.58
CA ILE A 9 40.20 -11.92 -1.70
C ILE A 9 40.94 -12.82 -0.71
N PRO A 10 41.04 -12.43 0.57
CA PRO A 10 41.89 -13.15 1.48
C PRO A 10 41.29 -14.54 1.68
N ILE A 11 42.02 -15.57 1.23
CA ILE A 11 41.56 -16.96 1.29
C ILE A 11 41.35 -17.32 2.76
N GLY A 12 40.09 -17.62 3.13
CA GLY A 12 39.72 -17.97 4.51
C GLY A 12 39.29 -16.80 5.41
N ARG A 13 39.28 -15.56 4.92
CA ARG A 13 38.75 -14.39 5.65
C ARG A 13 37.52 -13.82 4.93
N LYS A 14 36.55 -13.36 5.71
CA LYS A 14 35.39 -12.60 5.20
C LYS A 14 35.77 -11.14 4.97
N LEU A 15 35.21 -10.54 3.92
CA LEU A 15 35.36 -9.10 3.67
C LEU A 15 34.66 -8.29 4.76
N SER A 16 35.28 -7.17 5.13
CA SER A 16 34.68 -6.13 5.96
C SER A 16 33.58 -5.37 5.21
N LYS A 17 32.80 -4.56 5.92
CA LYS A 17 31.71 -3.77 5.31
C LYS A 17 32.23 -2.84 4.21
N ASP A 18 33.37 -2.20 4.41
CA ASP A 18 33.97 -1.28 3.45
C ASP A 18 34.53 -2.04 2.23
N GLU A 19 35.21 -3.16 2.45
CA GLU A 19 35.70 -4.03 1.37
C GLU A 19 34.54 -4.61 0.53
N ILE A 20 33.38 -4.87 1.13
CA ILE A 20 32.16 -5.27 0.40
C ILE A 20 31.66 -4.13 -0.48
N MET A 21 31.62 -2.89 0.02
CA MET A 21 31.20 -1.74 -0.78
C MET A 21 32.14 -1.50 -1.97
N ASP A 22 33.44 -1.66 -1.77
CA ASP A 22 34.42 -1.58 -2.86
C ASP A 22 34.25 -2.70 -3.88
N ALA A 23 34.01 -3.93 -3.42
CA ALA A 23 33.69 -5.06 -4.30
C ALA A 23 32.43 -4.81 -5.15
N LEU A 24 31.40 -4.19 -4.57
CA LEU A 24 30.18 -3.82 -5.29
C LEU A 24 30.45 -2.75 -6.34
N ARG A 25 31.23 -1.70 -6.02
CA ARG A 25 31.63 -0.68 -7.00
C ARG A 25 32.41 -1.28 -8.16
N LEU A 26 33.30 -2.23 -7.89
CA LEU A 26 34.07 -2.95 -8.91
C LEU A 26 33.18 -3.84 -9.79
N SER A 27 32.20 -4.51 -9.18
CA SER A 27 31.22 -5.32 -9.92
C SER A 27 30.38 -4.43 -10.85
N ILE A 28 29.91 -3.28 -10.36
CA ILE A 28 29.21 -2.26 -11.17
C ILE A 28 30.06 -1.82 -12.38
N ILE A 29 31.36 -1.58 -12.18
CA ILE A 29 32.28 -1.23 -13.26
C ILE A 29 32.38 -2.36 -14.28
N ALA A 30 32.48 -3.60 -13.82
CA ALA A 30 32.56 -4.78 -14.69
C ALA A 30 31.29 -4.93 -15.54
N GLU A 31 30.10 -4.75 -14.95
CA GLU A 31 28.84 -4.82 -15.70
C GLU A 31 28.74 -3.70 -16.75
N LEU A 32 29.14 -2.47 -16.40
CA LEU A 32 29.16 -1.37 -17.37
C LEU A 32 30.15 -1.61 -18.53
N ASP A 33 31.31 -2.22 -18.26
CA ASP A 33 32.27 -2.62 -19.29
C ASP A 33 31.66 -3.71 -20.20
N ALA A 34 31.00 -4.72 -19.62
CA ALA A 34 30.33 -5.80 -20.35
C ALA A 34 29.21 -5.27 -21.27
N ILE A 35 28.36 -4.37 -20.76
CA ILE A 35 27.30 -3.72 -21.56
C ILE A 35 27.90 -3.04 -22.80
N ASN A 36 28.94 -2.24 -22.60
CA ASN A 36 29.58 -1.50 -23.69
C ASN A 36 30.29 -2.44 -24.68
N LEU A 37 30.97 -3.46 -24.18
CA LEU A 37 31.64 -4.48 -24.98
C LEU A 37 30.65 -5.21 -25.90
N TYR A 38 29.55 -5.72 -25.35
CA TYR A 38 28.55 -6.46 -26.12
C TYR A 38 27.82 -5.57 -27.13
N LEU A 39 27.46 -4.34 -26.76
CA LEU A 39 26.86 -3.40 -27.72
C LEU A 39 27.84 -2.99 -28.82
N GLN A 40 29.13 -2.86 -28.51
CA GLN A 40 30.15 -2.60 -29.51
C GLN A 40 30.26 -3.76 -30.51
N ILE A 41 30.32 -5.00 -30.02
CA ILE A 41 30.36 -6.18 -30.88
C ILE A 41 29.08 -6.27 -31.72
N ALA A 42 27.91 -6.07 -31.12
CA ALA A 42 26.63 -6.07 -31.82
C ALA A 42 26.59 -5.11 -33.02
N ARG A 43 27.15 -3.90 -32.88
CA ARG A 43 27.25 -2.90 -33.96
C ARG A 43 28.18 -3.33 -35.10
N SER A 44 29.11 -4.26 -34.84
CA SER A 44 30.08 -4.76 -35.83
C SER A 44 29.68 -6.11 -36.45
N VAL A 45 28.51 -6.66 -36.09
CA VAL A 45 28.00 -7.93 -36.61
C VAL A 45 26.96 -7.66 -37.70
N GLU A 46 27.18 -8.21 -38.90
CA GLU A 46 26.25 -8.10 -40.04
C GLU A 46 25.04 -9.05 -39.92
N ASP A 47 25.24 -10.25 -39.36
CA ASP A 47 24.18 -11.24 -39.17
C ASP A 47 23.19 -10.78 -38.09
N GLU A 48 21.93 -10.58 -38.48
CA GLU A 48 20.89 -10.07 -37.59
C GLU A 48 20.62 -10.99 -36.39
N LYS A 49 20.69 -12.31 -36.57
CA LYS A 49 20.42 -13.27 -35.49
C LYS A 49 21.53 -13.21 -34.45
N ILE A 50 22.79 -13.15 -34.89
CA ILE A 50 23.95 -13.04 -34.00
C ILE A 50 23.95 -11.69 -33.28
N ARG A 51 23.63 -10.59 -33.98
CA ARG A 51 23.52 -9.27 -33.37
C ARG A 51 22.50 -9.25 -32.23
N LYS A 52 21.32 -9.84 -32.43
CA LYS A 52 20.27 -9.90 -31.40
C LYS A 52 20.74 -10.61 -30.13
N VAL A 53 21.53 -11.67 -30.25
CA VAL A 53 22.10 -12.36 -29.08
C VAL A 53 22.96 -11.41 -28.25
N PHE A 54 23.87 -10.65 -28.88
CA PHE A 54 24.70 -9.68 -28.16
C PHE A 54 23.88 -8.53 -27.55
N GLU A 55 22.84 -8.06 -28.24
CA GLU A 55 21.94 -7.02 -27.71
C GLU A 55 21.12 -7.51 -26.51
N ASP A 56 20.65 -8.76 -26.55
CA ASP A 56 19.93 -9.40 -25.44
C ASP A 56 20.85 -9.59 -24.22
N ILE A 57 22.07 -10.09 -24.41
CA ILE A 57 23.05 -10.23 -23.32
C ILE A 57 23.38 -8.85 -22.74
N ALA A 58 23.62 -7.83 -23.58
CA ALA A 58 23.87 -6.47 -23.10
C ALA A 58 22.69 -5.89 -22.30
N ARG A 59 21.45 -6.32 -22.57
CA ARG A 59 20.28 -5.95 -21.77
C ARG A 59 20.27 -6.67 -20.42
N GLU A 60 20.70 -7.94 -20.36
CA GLU A 60 20.85 -8.67 -19.11
C GLU A 60 21.89 -8.01 -18.19
N GLU A 61 23.05 -7.61 -18.72
CA GLU A 61 24.07 -6.94 -17.91
C GLU A 61 23.61 -5.57 -17.37
N LYS A 62 22.70 -4.87 -18.07
CA LYS A 62 22.05 -3.66 -17.52
C LYS A 62 21.22 -3.96 -16.28
N THR A 63 20.66 -5.16 -16.20
CA THR A 63 19.91 -5.63 -15.02
C THR A 63 20.88 -5.94 -13.88
N HIS A 64 21.98 -6.66 -14.16
CA HIS A 64 23.02 -6.95 -13.15
C HIS A 64 23.65 -5.67 -12.59
N PHE A 65 23.93 -4.67 -13.44
CA PHE A 65 24.33 -3.34 -13.00
C PHE A 65 23.33 -2.74 -11.98
N GLY A 66 22.03 -2.86 -12.26
CA GLY A 66 20.96 -2.40 -11.38
C GLY A 66 20.94 -3.13 -10.04
N GLU A 67 21.15 -4.46 -10.04
CA GLU A 67 21.20 -5.30 -8.85
C GLU A 67 22.36 -4.89 -7.92
N PHE A 68 23.58 -4.78 -8.45
CA PHE A 68 24.72 -4.35 -7.64
C PHE A 68 24.57 -2.91 -7.13
N LEU A 69 24.04 -2.00 -7.95
CA LEU A 69 23.77 -0.63 -7.53
C LEU A 69 22.74 -0.55 -6.40
N ALA A 70 21.69 -1.38 -6.44
CA ALA A 70 20.68 -1.43 -5.40
C ALA A 70 21.29 -1.88 -4.06
N VAL A 71 22.14 -2.92 -4.07
CA VAL A 71 22.85 -3.37 -2.86
C VAL A 71 23.79 -2.28 -2.35
N LEU A 72 24.57 -1.63 -3.21
CA LEU A 72 25.48 -0.55 -2.81
C LEU A 72 24.73 0.61 -2.13
N LYS A 73 23.59 1.04 -2.68
CA LYS A 73 22.74 2.09 -2.09
C LYS A 73 22.22 1.74 -0.70
N SER A 74 22.00 0.45 -0.41
CA SER A 74 21.59 0.01 0.93
C SER A 74 22.70 0.12 1.98
N MET A 75 23.97 0.16 1.54
CA MET A 75 25.15 0.16 2.41
C MET A 75 25.81 1.54 2.54
N ASP A 76 25.77 2.34 1.47
CA ASP A 76 26.41 3.65 1.35
C ASP A 76 25.36 4.77 1.15
N LEU A 77 24.94 5.37 2.27
CA LEU A 77 23.97 6.48 2.26
C LEU A 77 24.55 7.79 1.70
N GLU A 78 25.87 7.96 1.71
CA GLU A 78 26.53 9.12 1.12
C GLU A 78 26.43 9.04 -0.40
N GLN A 79 26.72 7.88 -0.98
CA GLN A 79 26.52 7.62 -2.41
C GLN A 79 25.10 7.91 -2.89
N VAL A 80 24.07 7.61 -2.09
CA VAL A 80 22.67 7.94 -2.41
C VAL A 80 22.47 9.45 -2.52
N LYS A 81 22.98 10.23 -1.56
CA LYS A 81 22.87 11.69 -1.56
C LYS A 81 23.59 12.31 -2.76
N GLU A 82 24.81 11.86 -3.05
CA GLU A 82 25.60 12.37 -4.17
C GLU A 82 24.94 12.06 -5.53
N LEU A 83 24.29 10.90 -5.67
CA LEU A 83 23.50 10.59 -6.88
C LEU A 83 22.32 11.56 -7.07
N GLU A 84 21.61 11.92 -6.00
CA GLU A 84 20.52 12.90 -6.06
C GLU A 84 21.03 14.31 -6.42
N ILE A 85 22.15 14.71 -5.84
CA ILE A 85 22.82 15.99 -6.16
C ILE A 85 23.22 15.99 -7.65
N GLY A 86 23.85 14.93 -8.15
CA GLY A 86 24.24 14.81 -9.55
C GLY A 86 23.06 14.93 -10.53
N VAL A 87 21.91 14.34 -10.20
CA VAL A 87 20.68 14.50 -11.00
C VAL A 87 20.23 15.95 -11.05
N LYS A 88 20.26 16.66 -9.91
CA LYS A 88 19.92 18.09 -9.84
C LYS A 88 20.90 18.93 -10.64
N GLU A 89 22.20 18.68 -10.51
CA GLU A 89 23.22 19.40 -11.25
C GLU A 89 23.09 19.26 -12.77
N VAL A 90 22.82 18.04 -13.26
CA VAL A 90 22.61 17.80 -14.70
C VAL A 90 21.40 18.58 -15.20
N LYS A 91 20.30 18.56 -14.43
CA LYS A 91 19.09 19.32 -14.76
C LYS A 91 19.35 20.82 -14.82
N GLU A 92 20.09 21.36 -13.85
CA GLU A 92 20.44 22.79 -13.80
C GLU A 92 21.39 23.20 -14.94
N LYS A 93 22.41 22.39 -15.24
CA LYS A 93 23.45 22.71 -16.23
C LYS A 93 23.01 22.47 -17.68
N THR A 94 22.16 21.48 -17.93
CA THR A 94 21.86 21.00 -19.30
C THR A 94 20.37 21.02 -19.65
N GLY A 95 19.49 21.20 -18.67
CA GLY A 95 18.04 21.07 -18.86
C GLY A 95 17.56 19.63 -19.06
N ILE A 96 18.45 18.63 -19.04
CA ILE A 96 18.08 17.22 -19.19
C ILE A 96 17.30 16.77 -17.94
N VAL A 97 16.08 16.31 -18.17
CA VAL A 97 15.24 15.72 -17.13
C VAL A 97 15.54 14.23 -17.07
N VAL A 98 16.22 13.80 -16.00
CA VAL A 98 16.41 12.37 -15.72
C VAL A 98 15.09 11.81 -15.19
N PRO A 99 14.50 10.77 -15.83
CA PRO A 99 13.31 10.10 -15.33
C PRO A 99 13.57 9.57 -13.92
N ASN A 100 12.89 10.13 -12.93
CA ASN A 100 13.14 9.82 -11.53
C ASN A 100 12.31 8.60 -11.13
N ASN A 101 12.72 7.41 -11.58
CA ASN A 101 12.17 6.13 -11.13
C ASN A 101 13.02 5.48 -10.01
N PHE A 102 13.96 6.23 -9.43
CA PHE A 102 14.92 5.70 -8.45
C PHE A 102 15.02 6.55 -7.17
N SER A 103 13.95 7.24 -6.77
CA SER A 103 13.87 7.91 -5.46
C SER A 103 13.10 7.05 -4.45
N ASN A 104 13.79 6.72 -3.38
CA ASN A 104 13.38 5.88 -2.26
C ASN A 104 12.14 6.42 -1.54
N GLY A 105 11.20 5.51 -1.26
CA GLY A 105 10.35 5.58 -0.08
C GLY A 105 10.54 4.27 0.68
N SER A 106 11.22 4.33 1.81
CA SER A 106 11.39 3.22 2.74
C SER A 106 10.05 2.53 3.03
N LYS A 107 9.86 1.30 2.55
CA LYS A 107 9.15 0.23 3.26
C LYS A 107 9.31 -1.12 2.56
N ASP A 108 9.67 -2.08 3.39
CA ASP A 108 9.52 -3.52 3.25
C ASP A 108 10.52 -4.24 2.31
N ILE A 109 11.39 -5.01 2.96
CA ILE A 109 12.21 -6.05 2.37
C ILE A 109 11.24 -7.12 1.84
N GLU A 110 11.03 -7.18 0.52
CA GLU A 110 10.30 -8.29 -0.10
C GLU A 110 11.22 -9.51 -0.20
N PHE A 111 10.83 -10.56 0.51
CA PHE A 111 11.35 -11.91 0.34
C PHE A 111 11.15 -12.35 -1.11
N ASN A 112 12.16 -13.04 -1.66
CA ASN A 112 12.15 -13.68 -2.98
C ASN A 112 10.79 -14.33 -3.34
N GLU A 113 9.95 -13.61 -4.06
CA GLU A 113 8.83 -14.19 -4.79
C GLU A 113 9.32 -14.64 -6.16
N ILE A 114 8.97 -15.88 -6.49
CA ILE A 114 9.03 -16.46 -7.83
C ILE A 114 8.52 -15.39 -8.80
N LYS A 115 9.35 -14.95 -9.77
CA LYS A 115 8.94 -14.04 -10.85
C LYS A 115 7.88 -14.72 -11.73
N THR A 116 6.67 -14.88 -11.22
CA THR A 116 5.47 -14.93 -12.05
C THR A 116 5.41 -13.58 -12.72
N SER A 117 5.49 -13.56 -14.06
CA SER A 117 5.16 -12.37 -14.84
C SER A 117 3.92 -11.71 -14.23
N GLU A 118 4.03 -10.45 -13.82
CA GLU A 118 2.90 -9.76 -13.19
C GLU A 118 1.65 -9.94 -14.06
N PRO A 119 0.54 -10.45 -13.50
CA PRO A 119 -0.62 -10.85 -14.31
C PRO A 119 -1.29 -9.67 -15.01
N LEU A 120 -1.11 -8.47 -14.45
CA LEU A 120 -1.65 -7.22 -14.95
C LEU A 120 -0.51 -6.24 -15.23
N THR A 121 -0.71 -5.42 -16.26
CA THR A 121 0.14 -4.26 -16.55
C THR A 121 -0.05 -3.18 -15.49
N SER A 122 0.89 -2.23 -15.41
CA SER A 122 0.82 -1.13 -14.42
C SER A 122 -0.46 -0.28 -14.55
N ASP A 123 -0.96 -0.08 -15.77
CA ASP A 123 -2.19 0.71 -15.99
C ASP A 123 -3.45 -0.08 -15.63
N GLU A 124 -3.49 -1.38 -15.91
CA GLU A 124 -4.56 -2.28 -15.45
C GLU A 124 -4.60 -2.35 -13.91
N TRP A 125 -3.44 -2.41 -13.26
CA TRP A 125 -3.33 -2.34 -11.80
C TRP A 125 -3.88 -1.03 -11.23
N LYS A 126 -3.48 0.11 -11.81
CA LYS A 126 -3.99 1.43 -11.39
C LYS A 126 -5.50 1.52 -11.57
N TYR A 127 -6.02 1.05 -12.69
CA TYR A 127 -7.46 1.02 -12.98
C TYR A 127 -8.21 0.15 -11.95
N LEU A 128 -7.77 -1.09 -11.76
CA LEU A 128 -8.34 -2.02 -10.79
C LEU A 128 -8.35 -1.42 -9.38
N LEU A 129 -7.20 -0.91 -8.92
CA LEU A 129 -7.05 -0.36 -7.56
C LEU A 129 -7.93 0.89 -7.36
N SER A 130 -7.98 1.78 -8.36
CA SER A 130 -8.85 2.96 -8.34
C SER A 130 -10.31 2.56 -8.16
N GLU A 131 -10.83 1.72 -9.05
CA GLU A 131 -12.25 1.37 -9.04
C GLU A 131 -12.63 0.48 -7.85
N PHE A 132 -11.73 -0.42 -7.43
CA PHE A 132 -11.91 -1.21 -6.22
C PHE A 132 -11.99 -0.32 -4.98
N THR A 133 -11.09 0.65 -4.84
CA THR A 133 -11.07 1.56 -3.68
C THR A 133 -12.35 2.40 -3.64
N LYS A 134 -12.77 2.95 -4.78
CA LYS A 134 -14.04 3.70 -4.88
C LYS A 134 -15.25 2.84 -4.50
N ALA A 135 -15.32 1.60 -5.01
CA ALA A 135 -16.42 0.70 -4.71
C ALA A 135 -16.46 0.31 -3.22
N ALA A 136 -15.31 0.03 -2.61
CA ALA A 136 -15.20 -0.26 -1.18
C ALA A 136 -15.58 0.95 -0.32
N ASP A 137 -15.09 2.15 -0.66
CA ASP A 137 -15.41 3.37 0.07
C ASP A 137 -16.88 3.75 -0.05
N ASN A 138 -17.49 3.60 -1.22
CA ASN A 138 -18.93 3.86 -1.40
C ASN A 138 -19.81 2.88 -0.59
N ALA A 139 -19.36 1.64 -0.42
CA ALA A 139 -20.08 0.63 0.35
C ALA A 139 -20.07 0.94 1.85
N ARG A 140 -18.93 1.39 2.39
CA ARG A 140 -18.76 1.75 3.81
C ARG A 140 -19.67 2.92 4.21
N LYS A 141 -20.35 2.81 5.36
CA LYS A 141 -21.23 3.85 5.91
C LYS A 141 -20.76 4.35 7.26
N PHE A 142 -20.29 3.46 8.13
CA PHE A 142 -19.83 3.84 9.47
C PHE A 142 -18.54 4.65 9.39
N ARG A 143 -17.56 4.19 8.60
CA ARG A 143 -16.24 4.84 8.48
C ARG A 143 -16.31 6.33 8.13
N HIS A 144 -17.26 6.75 7.28
CA HIS A 144 -17.38 8.14 6.85
C HIS A 144 -17.83 9.09 7.96
N ASN A 145 -18.47 8.57 9.00
CA ASN A 145 -19.06 9.36 10.08
C ASN A 145 -18.40 9.11 11.44
N LEU A 146 -17.39 8.23 11.51
CA LEU A 146 -16.64 7.91 12.72
C LEU A 146 -15.18 8.38 12.59
N PRO A 147 -14.53 8.78 13.69
CA PRO A 147 -13.10 9.08 13.68
C PRO A 147 -12.28 7.85 13.27
N VAL A 148 -11.37 8.03 12.31
CA VAL A 148 -10.53 6.94 11.79
C VAL A 148 -9.07 7.16 12.21
N TYR A 149 -8.53 6.21 12.96
CA TYR A 149 -7.11 6.15 13.29
C TYR A 149 -6.37 5.18 12.37
N LYS A 150 -5.23 5.60 11.80
CA LYS A 150 -4.38 4.78 10.93
C LYS A 150 -3.17 4.28 11.70
N ALA A 151 -3.21 3.04 12.19
CA ALA A 151 -2.11 2.43 12.95
C ALA A 151 -0.86 2.15 12.11
N GLY A 152 -1.01 1.88 10.82
CA GLY A 152 0.09 1.52 9.92
C GLY A 152 0.20 0.00 9.68
N ARG A 153 0.98 -0.38 8.66
CA ARG A 153 1.23 -1.80 8.34
C ARG A 153 2.02 -2.50 9.45
N GLY A 154 1.72 -3.76 9.70
CA GLY A 154 2.41 -4.60 10.69
C GLY A 154 1.95 -4.41 12.14
N VAL A 155 1.02 -3.48 12.40
CA VAL A 155 0.42 -3.33 13.73
C VAL A 155 -0.71 -4.35 13.89
N ASP A 156 -0.65 -5.16 14.94
CA ASP A 156 -1.65 -6.16 15.29
C ASP A 156 -2.54 -5.71 16.46
N THR A 157 -2.07 -4.76 17.28
CA THR A 157 -2.73 -4.30 18.51
C THR A 157 -2.55 -2.80 18.71
N VAL A 158 -3.62 -2.11 19.12
CA VAL A 158 -3.61 -0.68 19.46
C VAL A 158 -4.02 -0.49 20.92
N PRO A 159 -3.26 0.25 21.75
CA PRO A 159 -3.64 0.52 23.13
C PRO A 159 -4.75 1.58 23.20
N LEU A 160 -5.78 1.31 24.01
CA LEU A 160 -6.76 2.29 24.47
C LEU A 160 -6.42 2.69 25.90
N GLU A 161 -6.24 3.99 26.14
CA GLU A 161 -5.86 4.53 27.44
C GLU A 161 -7.00 5.36 28.04
N TYR A 162 -7.43 4.99 29.26
CA TYR A 162 -8.39 5.77 30.05
C TYR A 162 -7.63 6.74 30.94
N ILE A 163 -7.91 8.04 30.80
CA ILE A 163 -7.27 9.09 31.59
C ILE A 163 -8.25 9.55 32.68
N SER A 164 -7.79 9.58 33.93
CA SER A 164 -8.53 10.23 35.02
C SER A 164 -8.10 11.70 35.11
N VAL A 165 -9.03 12.60 35.38
CA VAL A 165 -8.74 14.05 35.53
C VAL A 165 -8.86 14.50 37.00
N ALA A 166 -9.21 13.60 37.92
CA ALA A 166 -9.50 13.95 39.31
C ALA A 166 -8.27 14.43 40.11
N ASP A 167 -7.09 13.84 39.89
CA ASP A 167 -5.89 14.06 40.73
C ASP A 167 -4.60 14.30 39.90
N GLY A 168 -4.74 14.87 38.71
CA GLY A 168 -3.67 14.96 37.70
C GLY A 168 -4.02 14.13 36.45
N ILE A 169 -3.47 14.50 35.29
CA ILE A 169 -3.68 13.77 34.03
C ILE A 169 -2.83 12.50 34.08
N GLU A 170 -3.32 11.48 34.77
CA GLU A 170 -2.64 10.19 34.90
C GLU A 170 -3.40 9.08 34.16
N PRO A 171 -2.70 8.23 33.40
CA PRO A 171 -3.31 7.08 32.72
C PRO A 171 -3.75 6.05 33.76
N LYS A 172 -5.06 5.81 33.84
CA LYS A 172 -5.69 4.94 34.83
C LYS A 172 -5.70 3.49 34.40
N GLU A 173 -5.91 3.23 33.11
CA GLU A 173 -5.99 1.87 32.57
C GLU A 173 -5.57 1.86 31.09
N ARG A 174 -4.87 0.80 30.68
CA ARG A 174 -4.43 0.58 29.29
C ARG A 174 -4.94 -0.77 28.80
N ILE A 175 -5.90 -0.74 27.88
CA ILE A 175 -6.52 -1.94 27.32
C ILE A 175 -5.98 -2.17 25.90
N PRO A 176 -5.35 -3.31 25.60
CA PRO A 176 -4.92 -3.63 24.25
C PRO A 176 -6.13 -4.03 23.38
N ILE A 177 -6.37 -3.31 22.30
CA ILE A 177 -7.37 -3.62 21.28
C ILE A 177 -6.70 -4.33 20.11
N GLN A 178 -6.96 -5.62 19.96
CA GLN A 178 -6.44 -6.39 18.83
C GLN A 178 -7.14 -5.98 17.53
N LEU A 179 -6.36 -5.68 16.50
CA LEU A 179 -6.83 -5.39 15.16
C LEU A 179 -7.26 -6.68 14.45
N LYS A 180 -8.33 -6.60 13.67
CA LYS A 180 -8.86 -7.71 12.90
C LYS A 180 -8.57 -7.51 11.42
N GLU A 181 -7.94 -8.49 10.80
CA GLU A 181 -7.82 -8.54 9.35
C GLU A 181 -9.16 -8.95 8.72
N ILE A 182 -9.58 -8.20 7.70
CA ILE A 182 -10.73 -8.50 6.86
C ILE A 182 -10.22 -8.68 5.43
N THR A 183 -10.41 -9.87 4.89
CA THR A 183 -9.87 -10.25 3.58
C THR A 183 -10.99 -10.73 2.67
N VAL A 184 -10.98 -10.27 1.43
CA VAL A 184 -11.84 -10.77 0.36
C VAL A 184 -10.97 -11.25 -0.79
N LYS A 185 -11.40 -12.33 -1.45
CA LYS A 185 -10.74 -12.87 -2.63
C LYS A 185 -11.64 -12.65 -3.83
N PHE A 186 -11.05 -12.33 -4.96
CA PHE A 186 -11.72 -12.29 -6.26
C PHE A 186 -10.82 -12.94 -7.30
N ALA A 187 -11.39 -13.27 -8.44
CA ALA A 187 -10.68 -13.85 -9.57
C ALA A 187 -10.97 -13.02 -10.83
N LEU A 188 -9.94 -12.83 -11.64
CA LEU A 188 -10.05 -12.26 -12.99
C LEU A 188 -9.77 -13.37 -14.00
N SER A 189 -10.60 -13.43 -15.03
CA SER A 189 -10.45 -14.40 -16.11
C SER A 189 -9.35 -13.95 -17.07
N GLN A 190 -8.31 -14.77 -17.24
CA GLN A 190 -7.25 -14.50 -18.23
C GLN A 190 -7.82 -14.26 -19.63
N LYS A 191 -8.81 -15.08 -20.03
CA LYS A 191 -9.52 -14.92 -21.31
C LYS A 191 -10.17 -13.54 -21.45
N SER A 192 -10.73 -13.00 -20.38
CA SER A 192 -11.37 -11.68 -20.39
C SER A 192 -10.33 -10.55 -20.45
N LEU A 193 -9.19 -10.71 -19.78
CA LEU A 193 -8.05 -9.79 -19.87
C LEU A 193 -7.52 -9.74 -21.29
N ASP A 194 -7.26 -10.89 -21.91
CA ASP A 194 -6.74 -10.97 -23.28
C ASP A 194 -7.74 -10.40 -24.30
N TYR A 195 -9.04 -10.63 -24.09
CA TYR A 195 -10.09 -10.04 -24.92
C TYR A 195 -10.09 -8.51 -24.86
N ALA A 196 -10.00 -7.93 -23.66
CA ALA A 196 -9.95 -6.47 -23.48
C ALA A 196 -8.68 -5.87 -24.11
N ARG A 197 -7.52 -6.49 -23.89
CA ARG A 197 -6.23 -6.07 -24.47
C ARG A 197 -6.25 -6.04 -26.00
N ASN A 198 -6.81 -7.07 -26.64
CA ASN A 198 -6.94 -7.13 -28.09
C ASN A 198 -7.81 -6.02 -28.68
N ARG A 199 -8.76 -5.50 -27.89
CA ARG A 199 -9.65 -4.39 -28.27
C ARG A 199 -9.16 -3.02 -27.80
N ARG A 200 -8.04 -2.98 -27.07
CA ARG A 200 -7.51 -1.77 -26.39
C ARG A 200 -8.54 -1.16 -25.42
N GLU A 201 -9.31 -2.02 -24.77
CA GLU A 201 -10.29 -1.67 -23.74
C GLU A 201 -9.75 -2.00 -22.34
N MET A 202 -10.35 -1.42 -21.30
CA MET A 202 -10.02 -1.78 -19.91
C MET A 202 -10.61 -3.15 -19.55
N PRO A 203 -9.95 -3.92 -18.65
CA PRO A 203 -10.39 -5.25 -18.30
C PRO A 203 -11.72 -5.23 -17.52
N ASP A 204 -12.54 -6.27 -17.70
CA ASP A 204 -13.73 -6.48 -16.87
C ASP A 204 -13.32 -6.86 -15.45
N ILE A 205 -13.66 -5.99 -14.49
CA ILE A 205 -13.34 -6.13 -13.07
C ILE A 205 -14.59 -6.36 -12.20
N SER A 206 -15.70 -6.80 -12.78
CA SER A 206 -16.98 -6.97 -12.07
C SER A 206 -16.86 -7.81 -10.80
N THR A 207 -16.08 -8.90 -10.83
CA THR A 207 -15.83 -9.76 -9.66
C THR A 207 -15.04 -9.04 -8.57
N ALA A 208 -14.08 -8.20 -8.96
CA ALA A 208 -13.31 -7.38 -8.03
C ALA A 208 -14.19 -6.30 -7.40
N LEU A 209 -15.09 -5.68 -8.16
CA LEU A 209 -16.03 -4.69 -7.64
C LEU A 209 -17.00 -5.31 -6.64
N GLN A 210 -17.53 -6.50 -6.91
CA GLN A 210 -18.37 -7.23 -5.94
C GLN A 210 -17.60 -7.57 -4.65
N ALA A 211 -16.34 -7.97 -4.78
CA ALA A 211 -15.48 -8.21 -3.62
C ALA A 211 -15.21 -6.91 -2.83
N ALA A 212 -14.98 -5.78 -3.51
CA ALA A 212 -14.81 -4.48 -2.88
C ALA A 212 -16.04 -4.06 -2.08
N THR A 213 -17.24 -4.21 -2.66
CA THR A 213 -18.50 -3.93 -1.96
C THR A 213 -18.68 -4.85 -0.75
N SER A 214 -18.39 -6.15 -0.91
CA SER A 214 -18.44 -7.12 0.19
C SER A 214 -17.48 -6.77 1.32
N LEU A 215 -16.27 -6.31 1.00
CA LEU A 215 -15.28 -5.85 1.98
C LEU A 215 -15.81 -4.69 2.80
N GLY A 216 -16.44 -3.70 2.16
CA GLY A 216 -17.08 -2.58 2.85
C GLY A 216 -18.20 -3.05 3.80
N PHE A 217 -19.04 -3.99 3.36
CA PHE A 217 -20.10 -4.56 4.21
C PHE A 217 -19.57 -5.35 5.39
N TYR A 218 -18.49 -6.13 5.21
CA TYR A 218 -17.88 -6.87 6.32
C TYR A 218 -17.27 -5.94 7.36
N GLU A 219 -16.66 -4.83 6.92
CA GLU A 219 -16.16 -3.80 7.83
C GLU A 219 -17.30 -3.14 8.61
N ASP A 220 -18.35 -2.66 7.93
CA ASP A 220 -19.50 -2.02 8.59
C ASP A 220 -20.20 -2.97 9.56
N LYS A 221 -20.38 -4.24 9.17
CA LYS A 221 -20.94 -5.27 10.06
C LYS A 221 -20.07 -5.46 11.30
N TYR A 222 -18.76 -5.57 11.13
CA TYR A 222 -17.85 -5.73 12.25
C TYR A 222 -17.93 -4.53 13.21
N ILE A 223 -17.95 -3.30 12.69
CA ILE A 223 -18.11 -2.09 13.51
C ILE A 223 -19.45 -2.12 14.26
N MET A 224 -20.54 -2.43 13.57
CA MET A 224 -21.88 -2.50 14.17
C MET A 224 -21.93 -3.54 15.30
N ASP A 225 -21.44 -4.75 15.06
CA ASP A 225 -21.42 -5.82 16.06
C ASP A 225 -20.61 -5.40 17.29
N ARG A 226 -19.45 -4.75 17.09
CA ARG A 226 -18.63 -4.23 18.20
C ARG A 226 -19.28 -3.11 19.00
N ILE A 227 -20.07 -2.24 18.36
CA ILE A 227 -20.86 -1.21 19.05
C ILE A 227 -21.97 -1.87 19.88
N LEU A 228 -22.68 -2.85 19.31
CA LEU A 228 -23.76 -3.57 19.98
C LEU A 228 -23.31 -4.51 21.10
N GLU A 229 -22.03 -4.90 21.12
CA GLU A 229 -21.42 -5.70 22.18
C GLU A 229 -20.73 -4.83 23.26
N CYS A 230 -20.72 -3.51 23.09
CA CYS A 230 -20.04 -2.61 24.00
C CYS A 230 -20.72 -2.60 25.37
N LYS A 231 -19.94 -2.89 26.42
CA LYS A 231 -20.43 -2.98 27.80
C LYS A 231 -20.78 -1.62 28.41
N GLU A 232 -20.15 -0.56 27.91
CA GLU A 232 -20.36 0.81 28.36
C GLU A 232 -21.56 1.49 27.66
N CYS A 233 -22.19 0.81 26.70
CA CYS A 233 -23.35 1.34 25.99
C CYS A 233 -24.64 1.21 26.80
N HIS A 234 -25.49 2.23 26.71
CA HIS A 234 -26.85 2.21 27.26
C HIS A 234 -27.82 1.60 26.25
N TYR A 235 -28.60 0.61 26.70
CA TYR A 235 -29.65 -0.02 25.89
C TYR A 235 -31.02 0.51 26.32
N MET A 236 -31.85 0.86 25.34
CA MET A 236 -33.19 1.38 25.56
C MET A 236 -34.20 0.58 24.72
N HIS A 237 -35.44 0.54 25.20
CA HIS A 237 -36.53 0.00 24.39
C HIS A 237 -36.82 0.96 23.23
N LEU A 238 -36.91 0.42 22.03
CA LEU A 238 -37.18 1.17 20.81
C LEU A 238 -38.58 0.82 20.29
N SER A 239 -39.43 1.82 20.10
CA SER A 239 -40.78 1.61 19.58
C SER A 239 -40.76 1.26 18.08
N ASP A 240 -41.91 0.85 17.52
CA ASP A 240 -42.01 0.42 16.12
C ASP A 240 -41.93 1.57 15.09
N TRP A 241 -41.95 2.82 15.56
CA TRP A 241 -41.97 4.04 14.73
C TRP A 241 -43.07 4.03 13.67
N SER A 242 -44.21 3.40 13.97
CA SER A 242 -45.38 3.37 13.09
C SER A 242 -46.32 4.54 13.31
N GLN A 243 -46.28 5.16 14.50
CA GLN A 243 -47.11 6.29 14.87
C GLN A 243 -46.34 7.61 14.68
N PRO A 244 -47.02 8.69 14.26
CA PRO A 244 -46.39 10.00 14.13
C PRO A 244 -45.75 10.45 15.45
N GLY A 245 -44.55 11.02 15.38
CA GLY A 245 -43.81 11.52 16.55
C GLY A 245 -43.11 10.45 17.40
N ALA A 246 -43.43 9.16 17.26
CA ALA A 246 -42.80 8.09 18.04
C ALA A 246 -41.27 8.03 17.86
N ALA A 247 -40.80 8.27 16.62
CA ALA A 247 -39.37 8.30 16.33
C ALA A 247 -38.65 9.48 17.01
N ILE A 248 -39.28 10.66 17.03
CA ILE A 248 -38.72 11.86 17.64
C ILE A 248 -38.64 11.68 19.16
N ASP A 249 -39.67 11.09 19.77
CA ASP A 249 -39.71 10.80 21.20
C ASP A 249 -38.60 9.84 21.62
N ASP A 250 -38.43 8.71 20.91
CA ASP A 250 -37.37 7.73 21.18
C ASP A 250 -35.96 8.36 21.04
N VAL A 251 -35.72 9.15 19.99
CA VAL A 251 -34.44 9.83 19.77
C VAL A 251 -34.19 10.90 20.86
N SER A 252 -35.22 11.66 21.24
CA SER A 252 -35.11 12.68 22.28
C SER A 252 -34.77 12.08 23.65
N LYS A 253 -35.40 10.95 23.99
CA LYS A 253 -35.07 10.18 25.20
C LYS A 253 -33.64 9.67 25.18
N ALA A 254 -33.17 9.14 24.05
CA ALA A 254 -31.80 8.67 23.91
C ALA A 254 -30.78 9.80 24.07
N ILE A 255 -31.02 10.96 23.46
CA ILE A 255 -30.16 12.15 23.60
C ILE A 255 -30.14 12.64 25.05
N ALA A 256 -31.29 12.65 25.73
CA ALA A 256 -31.37 13.07 27.14
C ALA A 256 -30.50 12.18 28.04
N VAL A 257 -30.51 10.85 27.82
CA VAL A 257 -29.66 9.90 28.56
C VAL A 257 -28.17 10.22 28.32
N ILE A 258 -27.76 10.39 27.07
CA ILE A 258 -26.35 10.69 26.71
C ILE A 258 -25.90 12.03 27.32
N SER A 259 -26.73 13.06 27.20
CA SER A 259 -26.44 14.41 27.70
C SER A 259 -26.34 14.44 29.23
N ASN A 260 -27.19 13.68 29.94
CA ASN A 260 -27.14 13.57 31.40
C ASN A 260 -25.90 12.82 31.89
N SER A 261 -25.32 11.95 31.06
CA SER A 261 -24.02 11.30 31.32
C SER A 261 -22.82 12.22 31.06
N GLY A 262 -23.04 13.50 30.74
CA GLY A 262 -21.98 14.50 30.54
C GLY A 262 -21.31 14.44 29.17
N ILE A 263 -21.85 13.67 28.22
CA ILE A 263 -21.32 13.56 26.85
C ILE A 263 -22.01 14.62 25.99
N GLY A 264 -21.26 15.66 25.60
CA GLY A 264 -21.75 16.71 24.71
C GLY A 264 -21.82 16.26 23.24
N GLY A 265 -22.68 16.91 22.45
CA GLY A 265 -22.80 16.69 21.00
C GLY A 265 -21.59 17.19 20.20
N PRO A 266 -21.55 16.94 18.88
CA PRO A 266 -22.66 16.51 18.02
C PRO A 266 -23.02 15.03 18.15
N TYR A 267 -24.32 14.70 18.01
CA TYR A 267 -24.83 13.33 18.04
C TYR A 267 -25.08 12.80 16.64
N LEU A 268 -24.88 11.50 16.46
CA LEU A 268 -25.11 10.80 15.20
C LEU A 268 -26.09 9.65 15.42
N LEU A 269 -27.10 9.55 14.55
CA LEU A 269 -28.11 8.50 14.58
C LEU A 269 -27.95 7.58 13.37
N PHE A 270 -27.57 6.33 13.61
CA PHE A 270 -27.60 5.28 12.59
C PHE A 270 -28.94 4.56 12.62
N VAL A 271 -29.62 4.50 11.47
CA VAL A 271 -30.90 3.80 11.30
C VAL A 271 -30.86 2.89 10.10
N SER A 272 -31.57 1.76 10.18
CA SER A 272 -31.77 0.88 9.04
C SER A 272 -32.62 1.56 7.97
N PRO A 273 -32.47 1.19 6.67
CA PRO A 273 -33.24 1.82 5.59
C PRO A 273 -34.76 1.74 5.81
N SER A 274 -35.26 0.64 6.37
CA SER A 274 -36.68 0.46 6.68
C SER A 274 -37.18 1.42 7.75
N ARG A 275 -36.35 1.79 8.74
CA ARG A 275 -36.66 2.80 9.75
C ARG A 275 -36.44 4.21 9.24
N TYR A 276 -35.43 4.44 8.41
CA TYR A 276 -35.19 5.74 7.79
C TYR A 276 -36.41 6.23 7.02
N VAL A 277 -37.08 5.35 6.25
CA VAL A 277 -38.32 5.70 5.53
C VAL A 277 -39.45 6.09 6.49
N LYS A 278 -39.51 5.49 7.69
CA LYS A 278 -40.53 5.82 8.70
C LYS A 278 -40.34 7.21 9.32
N LEU A 279 -39.14 7.79 9.24
CA LEU A 279 -38.90 9.16 9.71
C LEU A 279 -39.60 10.22 8.86
N PHE A 280 -39.94 9.88 7.61
CA PHE A 280 -40.61 10.79 6.66
C PHE A 280 -42.10 10.49 6.51
N LYS A 281 -42.63 9.50 7.25
CA LYS A 281 -44.06 9.21 7.28
C LYS A 281 -44.68 10.04 8.39
N ASP A 282 -45.25 11.18 8.00
CA ASP A 282 -46.11 12.02 8.84
C ASP A 282 -47.40 11.30 9.25
#